data_AF-A0A961ILM0-F1
#
_entry.id   AF-A0A961ILM0-F1
#
_cell.length_a   1.000
_cell.length_b   1.000
_cell.length_c   1.000
_cell.angle_alpha   90.00
_cell.angle_beta   90.00
_cell.angle_gamma   90.00
#
_symmetry.space_group_name_H-M   'P 1'
#
loop_
_entity.id
_entity.type
_entity.pdbx_description
1 polymer ?
#
loop_
_entity_poly.entity_id
_entity_poly.type
_entity_poly.pdbx_seq_one_letter_code
_entity_poly.pdbx_strand_id
1 'polypeptide(L)'
;MDGRTRRAAMRTGICMALIWALSAPAAVFGQETAPTDDSSGADSEGWAESWLDDFEFFGLIRIRPELHSNADFTSSTNDHADYVGQKARFGFEKSFRTYYTLRVSVQDSRVWGGAPGSDSGASTANADSNDSLDLDEAWLGWQGSGAFSVRLGRQHLQFGDSRLVSASDWSNVGRSFDALRLSATTSFWQGDLWGAVLAEEDSDFGANNTGVGNANPSGVSLSCNDSGTSCTVSASTPREIDDAYFAGFHNSFFWGAHLLTDLYYLGVYRKYIQSSTPTYTIPGAEITTEDRSRQRDNLHTAGLRLTNRTENGRAVIPFDWTAEAAWQTGTTGRERDASWDYLGQSVILAGIDGVPLNNADGSQRTARVYKEKEVYRAWAAAADIGLSLFERALRIGAEGAVGSGDPNRNDGTYATFTGLFGSAHEHLGQADLISWQNVRAGSVNLTLRSDDWGMLRLSYWEFYKHRRQDAWYAANGSALSGLSTESSANARYTTQTASDGTVSTPVAQLGRMLYREYDILYVLSFDNVVLAAGYSFMLGGDALRNEIDGVYENPATRRPRFEPRSDFAFLSFQYSF
;
A
#
# COMPACT_ATOMS: atom_id res chain seq x y z
N MET A 1 35.31 47.73 -20.04
CA MET A 1 36.39 46.77 -19.70
C MET A 1 36.41 46.65 -18.19
N ASP A 2 36.06 45.54 -17.55
CA ASP A 2 35.44 44.30 -17.97
C ASP A 2 34.76 43.77 -16.69
N GLY A 3 33.49 43.38 -16.81
CA GLY A 3 32.70 42.84 -15.72
C GLY A 3 32.53 41.35 -15.96
N ARG A 4 33.16 40.52 -15.12
CA ARG A 4 32.98 39.05 -15.08
C ARG A 4 33.60 38.51 -13.79
N THR A 5 32.81 38.32 -12.73
CA THR A 5 33.09 37.38 -11.60
C THR A 5 31.97 37.38 -10.54
N ARG A 6 30.70 37.24 -10.95
CA ARG A 6 29.60 36.84 -10.04
C ARG A 6 28.61 35.90 -10.75
N ARG A 7 29.12 34.76 -11.23
CA ARG A 7 28.32 33.60 -11.70
C ARG A 7 29.11 32.33 -11.42
N ALA A 8 29.18 31.91 -10.15
CA ALA A 8 29.79 30.62 -9.77
C ALA A 8 29.21 29.98 -8.50
N ALA A 9 28.19 30.57 -7.85
CA ALA A 9 27.68 30.08 -6.56
C ALA A 9 26.24 29.53 -6.60
N MET A 10 25.68 29.27 -7.79
CA MET A 10 24.27 28.86 -7.95
C MET A 10 24.08 27.51 -8.66
N ARG A 11 25.12 26.67 -8.72
CA ARG A 11 25.08 25.35 -9.37
C ARG A 11 25.33 24.16 -8.43
N THR A 12 25.42 24.39 -7.11
CA THR A 12 25.72 23.33 -6.13
C THR A 12 24.54 22.97 -5.22
N GLY A 13 23.35 23.52 -5.48
CA GLY A 13 22.16 23.36 -4.63
C GLY A 13 21.15 22.29 -5.07
N ILE A 14 21.35 21.65 -6.24
CA ILE A 14 20.39 20.70 -6.83
C ILE A 14 20.75 19.22 -6.50
N CYS A 15 22.00 18.91 -6.15
CA CYS A 15 22.48 17.53 -5.94
C CYS A 15 21.91 16.80 -4.71
N MET A 16 21.33 17.49 -3.72
CA MET A 16 20.78 16.83 -2.51
C MET A 16 19.28 16.55 -2.57
N ALA A 17 18.54 17.06 -3.57
CA ALA A 17 17.10 16.82 -3.69
C ALA A 17 16.78 15.45 -4.33
N LEU A 18 17.65 14.94 -5.23
CA LEU A 18 17.43 13.68 -5.94
C LEU A 18 17.66 12.40 -5.12
N ILE A 19 18.43 12.44 -4.02
CA ILE A 19 18.60 11.28 -3.11
C ILE A 19 17.31 10.98 -2.33
N TRP A 20 16.35 11.90 -2.32
CA TRP A 20 15.14 11.84 -1.47
C TRP A 20 13.83 11.67 -2.24
N ALA A 21 13.88 11.43 -3.55
CA ALA A 21 12.73 11.04 -4.37
C ALA A 21 12.23 9.60 -4.08
N LEU A 22 12.78 8.92 -3.05
CA LEU A 22 12.27 7.66 -2.54
C LEU A 22 11.53 7.80 -1.21
N SER A 23 11.43 8.99 -0.59
CA SER A 23 10.67 9.14 0.68
C SER A 23 10.35 10.60 1.11
N ALA A 24 10.25 11.58 0.20
CA ALA A 24 9.81 12.93 0.56
C ALA A 24 8.84 13.51 -0.48
N PRO A 25 7.71 14.12 -0.06
CA PRO A 25 6.80 14.77 -0.97
C PRO A 25 7.51 15.95 -1.64
N ALA A 26 7.50 15.99 -2.97
CA ALA A 26 7.90 17.15 -3.74
C ALA A 26 6.89 18.29 -3.48
N ALA A 27 7.10 19.05 -2.42
CA ALA A 27 6.55 20.40 -2.31
C ALA A 27 7.43 21.32 -3.16
N VAL A 28 7.13 21.38 -4.46
CA VAL A 28 7.65 22.45 -5.32
C VAL A 28 6.85 23.71 -5.00
N PHE A 29 7.42 24.58 -4.17
CA PHE A 29 7.08 26.00 -4.18
C PHE A 29 8.37 26.80 -4.23
N GLY A 30 8.81 27.09 -5.46
CA GLY A 30 9.76 28.15 -5.72
C GLY A 30 9.10 29.49 -5.46
N GLN A 31 9.65 30.25 -4.52
CA GLN A 31 9.31 31.66 -4.31
C GLN A 31 9.86 32.45 -5.50
N GLU A 32 9.02 32.80 -6.48
CA GLU A 32 9.40 33.69 -7.57
C GLU A 32 9.14 35.15 -7.16
N THR A 33 10.18 35.97 -7.34
CA THR A 33 10.18 37.40 -7.08
C THR A 33 9.23 38.13 -8.03
N ALA A 34 8.44 39.07 -7.49
CA ALA A 34 7.53 39.91 -8.26
C ALA A 34 8.26 40.63 -9.43
N PRO A 35 7.63 40.71 -10.62
CA PRO A 35 8.20 41.50 -11.71
C PRO A 35 8.03 42.98 -11.40
N THR A 36 9.14 43.72 -11.48
CA THR A 36 9.14 45.19 -11.48
C THR A 36 8.51 45.69 -12.77
N ASP A 37 7.46 46.48 -12.61
CA ASP A 37 6.80 47.26 -13.65
C ASP A 37 7.80 48.29 -14.23
N ASP A 38 8.18 48.12 -15.50
CA ASP A 38 8.82 49.20 -16.26
C ASP A 38 8.07 49.37 -17.58
N SER A 39 7.18 50.35 -17.58
CA SER A 39 6.46 50.82 -18.75
C SER A 39 7.35 51.73 -19.59
N SER A 40 7.80 51.25 -20.75
CA SER A 40 8.09 52.12 -21.88
C SER A 40 7.85 51.39 -23.20
N GLY A 41 6.82 51.81 -23.91
CA GLY A 41 6.39 51.19 -25.16
C GLY A 41 7.35 51.44 -26.33
N ALA A 42 7.38 50.48 -27.23
CA ALA A 42 7.60 50.67 -28.66
C ALA A 42 6.99 49.47 -29.38
N ASP A 43 6.02 49.75 -30.24
CA ASP A 43 5.36 48.76 -31.09
C ASP A 43 6.37 48.06 -31.99
N SER A 44 6.42 46.73 -31.90
CA SER A 44 6.93 45.89 -32.98
C SER A 44 6.01 44.68 -33.12
N GLU A 45 5.44 44.51 -34.31
CA GLU A 45 4.61 43.40 -34.74
C GLU A 45 5.25 42.05 -34.37
N GLY A 46 4.83 41.52 -33.22
CA GLY A 46 5.25 40.22 -32.71
C GLY A 46 4.37 39.15 -33.31
N TRP A 47 4.99 38.22 -34.04
CA TRP A 47 4.37 36.96 -34.42
C TRP A 47 3.74 36.35 -33.17
N ALA A 48 2.48 35.95 -33.26
CA ALA A 48 1.70 35.37 -32.18
C ALA A 48 2.58 34.45 -31.30
N GLU A 49 2.55 34.66 -29.98
CA GLU A 49 3.11 33.71 -29.01
C GLU A 49 2.79 32.29 -29.48
N SER A 50 3.85 31.49 -29.64
CA SER A 50 3.71 30.16 -30.17
C SER A 50 2.79 29.40 -29.22
N TRP A 51 1.83 28.64 -29.74
CA TRP A 51 0.99 27.78 -28.90
C TRP A 51 1.80 26.80 -28.04
N LEU A 52 3.09 26.59 -28.39
CA LEU A 52 4.08 25.78 -27.68
C LEU A 52 4.80 26.51 -26.54
N ASP A 53 4.64 27.83 -26.41
CA ASP A 53 5.18 28.56 -25.27
C ASP A 53 4.49 28.07 -23.98
N ASP A 54 5.22 28.10 -22.85
CA ASP A 54 4.82 27.60 -21.52
C ASP A 54 4.59 26.09 -21.38
N PHE A 55 5.06 25.28 -22.34
CA PHE A 55 5.16 23.83 -22.14
C PHE A 55 6.47 23.44 -21.45
N GLU A 56 6.34 22.72 -20.33
CA GLU A 56 7.46 22.06 -19.65
C GLU A 56 7.33 20.55 -19.84
N PHE A 57 8.26 19.96 -20.60
CA PHE A 57 8.30 18.51 -20.77
C PHE A 57 9.13 17.87 -19.69
N PHE A 58 8.69 16.71 -19.20
CA PHE A 58 9.42 15.94 -18.21
C PHE A 58 9.36 14.45 -18.54
N GLY A 59 10.34 13.72 -18.03
CA GLY A 59 10.37 12.27 -18.17
C GLY A 59 11.14 11.56 -17.08
N LEU A 60 10.89 10.27 -16.98
CA LEU A 60 11.60 9.34 -16.11
C LEU A 60 11.79 8.02 -16.85
N ILE A 61 12.99 7.45 -16.77
CA ILE A 61 13.23 6.05 -17.16
C ILE A 61 13.91 5.38 -15.97
N ARG A 62 13.35 4.26 -15.51
CA ARG A 62 13.92 3.39 -14.50
C ARG A 62 14.06 1.98 -15.03
N ILE A 63 15.23 1.38 -14.81
CA ILE A 63 15.50 -0.04 -15.03
C ILE A 63 15.97 -0.61 -13.69
N ARG A 64 15.35 -1.70 -13.24
CA ARG A 64 15.63 -2.32 -11.95
C ARG A 64 15.58 -3.85 -12.02
N PRO A 65 16.72 -4.55 -12.22
CA PRO A 65 16.85 -5.93 -11.81
C PRO A 65 16.56 -6.12 -10.31
N GLU A 66 15.78 -7.14 -10.01
CA GLU A 66 15.47 -7.62 -8.67
C GLU A 66 15.69 -9.13 -8.59
N LEU A 67 16.12 -9.57 -7.42
CA LEU A 67 16.23 -10.98 -7.03
C LEU A 67 15.48 -11.17 -5.74
N HIS A 68 14.62 -12.18 -5.72
CA HIS A 68 13.85 -12.64 -4.57
C HIS A 68 14.10 -14.13 -4.41
N SER A 69 14.39 -14.58 -3.19
CA SER A 69 14.65 -15.99 -2.90
C SER A 69 14.03 -16.41 -1.58
N ASN A 70 13.24 -17.50 -1.60
CA ASN A 70 12.68 -18.15 -0.41
C ASN A 70 11.90 -17.18 0.50
N ALA A 71 11.05 -16.36 -0.09
CA ALA A 71 10.20 -15.38 0.61
C ALA A 71 9.21 -16.04 1.58
N ASP A 72 8.83 -17.30 1.33
CA ASP A 72 7.95 -18.09 2.20
C ASP A 72 8.68 -18.91 3.28
N PHE A 73 10.03 -18.89 3.28
CA PHE A 73 10.91 -19.61 4.21
C PHE A 73 10.73 -21.13 4.21
N THR A 74 10.31 -21.73 3.09
CA THR A 74 10.10 -23.17 2.97
C THR A 74 10.74 -23.78 1.72
N SER A 75 11.42 -24.92 1.91
CA SER A 75 11.98 -25.71 0.81
C SER A 75 10.92 -26.50 0.03
N SER A 76 9.62 -26.26 0.28
CA SER A 76 8.50 -27.01 -0.32
C SER A 76 8.14 -26.52 -1.70
N THR A 77 8.42 -25.26 -1.94
CA THR A 77 7.95 -24.45 -3.06
C THR A 77 9.18 -23.76 -3.64
N ASN A 78 9.21 -23.63 -4.97
CA ASN A 78 10.22 -22.80 -5.61
C ASN A 78 9.58 -21.45 -5.87
N ASP A 79 9.89 -20.48 -5.03
CA ASP A 79 9.40 -19.10 -5.06
C ASP A 79 10.49 -18.11 -5.49
N HIS A 80 11.62 -18.61 -6.00
CA HIS A 80 12.70 -17.80 -6.51
C HIS A 80 12.22 -16.97 -7.71
N ALA A 81 12.37 -15.65 -7.62
CA ALA A 81 11.95 -14.72 -8.67
C ALA A 81 13.06 -13.72 -8.97
N ASP A 82 13.63 -13.85 -10.19
CA ASP A 82 14.56 -12.90 -10.76
C ASP A 82 13.91 -12.21 -11.95
N TYR A 83 13.91 -10.89 -11.95
CA TYR A 83 13.32 -10.15 -13.05
C TYR A 83 13.95 -8.78 -13.23
N VAL A 84 13.77 -8.17 -14.40
CA VAL A 84 14.16 -6.79 -14.66
C VAL A 84 12.91 -5.96 -14.87
N GLY A 85 12.58 -5.12 -13.89
CA GLY A 85 11.53 -4.13 -13.99
C GLY A 85 11.97 -2.93 -14.82
N GLN A 86 11.06 -2.41 -15.64
CA GLN A 86 11.19 -1.16 -16.36
C GLN A 86 9.99 -0.28 -16.04
N LYS A 87 10.25 1.00 -15.78
CA LYS A 87 9.24 2.06 -15.70
C LYS A 87 9.70 3.25 -16.55
N ALA A 88 8.91 3.66 -17.52
CA ALA A 88 9.14 4.88 -18.29
C ALA A 88 7.93 5.81 -18.12
N ARG A 89 8.15 7.06 -17.70
CA ARG A 89 7.14 8.11 -17.68
C ARG A 89 7.55 9.21 -18.63
N PHE A 90 6.58 9.75 -19.36
CA PHE A 90 6.76 10.94 -20.18
C PHE A 90 5.51 11.80 -20.07
N GLY A 91 5.70 13.10 -19.94
CA GLY A 91 4.60 14.03 -19.78
C GLY A 91 4.98 15.46 -20.10
N PHE A 92 3.99 16.31 -19.95
CA PHE A 92 4.16 17.74 -20.01
C PHE A 92 3.28 18.43 -18.98
N GLU A 93 3.72 19.61 -18.59
CA GLU A 93 2.95 20.59 -17.86
C GLU A 93 2.79 21.84 -18.72
N LYS A 94 1.60 22.43 -18.68
CA LYS A 94 1.33 23.71 -19.33
C LYS A 94 0.62 24.64 -18.37
N SER A 95 1.26 25.77 -18.08
CA SER A 95 0.61 26.88 -17.40
C SER A 95 -0.08 27.78 -18.43
N PHE A 96 -1.34 28.16 -18.18
CA PHE A 96 -2.04 29.11 -19.01
C PHE A 96 -2.88 30.07 -18.18
N ARG A 97 -2.93 31.33 -18.63
CA ARG A 97 -3.67 32.41 -17.96
C ARG A 97 -3.30 32.55 -16.47
N THR A 98 -2.01 32.48 -16.12
CA THR A 98 -1.39 32.68 -14.77
C THR A 98 -1.91 31.81 -13.61
N TYR A 99 -3.10 31.21 -13.73
CA TYR A 99 -3.85 30.57 -12.66
C TYR A 99 -4.22 29.14 -12.99
N TYR A 100 -4.02 28.67 -14.22
CA TYR A 100 -4.38 27.31 -14.61
C TYR A 100 -3.14 26.53 -15.02
N THR A 101 -3.11 25.27 -14.61
CA THR A 101 -2.04 24.33 -14.95
C THR A 101 -2.67 23.05 -15.46
N LEU A 102 -2.31 22.60 -16.65
CA LEU A 102 -2.64 21.28 -17.16
C LEU A 102 -1.40 20.40 -17.03
N ARG A 103 -1.55 19.23 -16.42
CA ARG A 103 -0.50 18.21 -16.38
C ARG A 103 -1.00 16.92 -16.97
N VAL A 104 -0.21 16.32 -17.85
CA VAL A 104 -0.49 15.02 -18.46
C VAL A 104 0.79 14.20 -18.46
N SER A 105 0.73 12.98 -17.94
CA SER A 105 1.82 12.00 -18.00
C SER A 105 1.28 10.61 -18.32
N VAL A 106 2.00 9.90 -19.18
CA VAL A 106 1.80 8.48 -19.43
C VAL A 106 2.92 7.68 -18.81
N GLN A 107 2.63 6.45 -18.39
CA GLN A 107 3.59 5.51 -17.83
C GLN A 107 3.54 4.19 -18.59
N ASP A 108 4.69 3.75 -19.09
CA ASP A 108 4.93 2.39 -19.55
C ASP A 108 5.65 1.60 -18.44
N SER A 109 5.10 0.47 -18.02
CA SER A 109 5.67 -0.41 -17.00
C SER A 109 5.75 -1.84 -17.51
N ARG A 110 6.94 -2.45 -17.44
CA ARG A 110 7.20 -3.79 -17.98
C ARG A 110 8.11 -4.60 -17.08
N VAL A 111 8.05 -5.91 -17.23
CA VAL A 111 9.06 -6.85 -16.76
C VAL A 111 9.70 -7.48 -17.99
N TRP A 112 11.03 -7.45 -18.10
CA TRP A 112 11.72 -7.98 -19.27
C TRP A 112 11.51 -9.50 -19.39
N GLY A 113 11.09 -9.95 -20.58
CA GLY A 113 10.73 -11.35 -20.82
C GLY A 113 9.32 -11.73 -20.35
N GLY A 114 8.67 -10.88 -19.55
CA GLY A 114 7.26 -11.03 -19.16
C GLY A 114 6.33 -10.44 -20.21
N ALA A 115 5.29 -11.19 -20.58
CA ALA A 115 4.16 -10.65 -21.32
C ALA A 115 3.13 -10.10 -20.33
N PRO A 116 2.53 -8.91 -20.55
CA PRO A 116 1.42 -8.44 -19.74
C PRO A 116 0.32 -9.53 -19.63
N GLY A 117 -0.23 -9.74 -18.42
CA GLY A 117 -1.19 -10.79 -18.09
C GLY A 117 -0.64 -12.24 -17.99
N SER A 118 0.68 -12.43 -18.07
CA SER A 118 1.33 -13.69 -17.65
C SER A 118 1.67 -13.65 -16.16
N ASP A 119 1.94 -14.82 -15.55
CA ASP A 119 2.44 -14.96 -14.16
C ASP A 119 3.71 -14.12 -13.87
N SER A 120 4.40 -13.66 -14.91
CA SER A 120 5.64 -12.86 -14.86
C SER A 120 5.50 -11.44 -15.45
N GLY A 121 4.29 -11.05 -15.88
CA GLY A 121 4.01 -9.76 -16.50
C GLY A 121 3.65 -8.69 -15.46
N ALA A 122 4.13 -7.46 -15.66
CA ALA A 122 3.53 -6.31 -15.00
C ALA A 122 2.31 -5.85 -15.81
N SER A 123 1.21 -5.56 -15.12
CA SER A 123 0.08 -4.85 -15.71
C SER A 123 -0.06 -3.49 -15.04
N THR A 124 -0.19 -2.44 -15.85
CA THR A 124 -0.49 -1.10 -15.35
C THR A 124 -1.94 -0.99 -14.86
N ALA A 125 -2.80 -1.95 -15.20
CA ALA A 125 -4.14 -2.11 -14.66
C ALA A 125 -4.21 -3.31 -13.68
N ASN A 126 -4.89 -3.17 -12.55
CA ASN A 126 -5.24 -4.27 -11.64
C ASN A 126 -6.42 -5.11 -12.20
N ALA A 127 -6.34 -5.45 -13.48
CA ALA A 127 -7.27 -6.28 -14.21
C ALA A 127 -6.47 -7.32 -15.00
N ASP A 128 -7.12 -8.40 -15.44
CA ASP A 128 -6.52 -9.40 -16.36
C ASP A 128 -6.19 -8.82 -17.76
N SER A 129 -6.07 -7.49 -17.88
CA SER A 129 -5.69 -6.81 -19.11
C SER A 129 -4.18 -6.89 -19.32
N ASN A 130 -3.80 -7.08 -20.58
CA ASN A 130 -2.42 -7.21 -21.02
C ASN A 130 -1.77 -5.82 -21.28
N ASP A 131 -2.05 -4.83 -20.43
CA ASP A 131 -1.66 -3.45 -20.68
C ASP A 131 -0.37 -3.08 -19.93
N SER A 132 0.58 -2.54 -20.68
CA SER A 132 1.85 -2.03 -20.14
C SER A 132 1.93 -0.50 -20.16
N LEU A 133 1.05 0.18 -20.90
CA LEU A 133 0.99 1.63 -21.03
C LEU A 133 -0.32 2.14 -20.47
N ASP A 134 -0.26 3.13 -19.57
CA ASP A 134 -1.42 3.76 -18.97
C ASP A 134 -1.16 5.24 -18.69
N LEU A 135 -2.23 5.98 -18.41
CA LEU A 135 -2.19 7.35 -17.92
C LEU A 135 -1.83 7.37 -16.42
N ASP A 136 -0.70 8.00 -16.10
CA ASP A 136 -0.22 8.19 -14.74
C ASP A 136 -0.84 9.42 -14.09
N GLU A 137 -0.87 10.56 -14.81
CA GLU A 137 -1.57 11.77 -14.39
C GLU A 137 -2.29 12.42 -15.58
N ALA A 138 -3.50 12.92 -15.35
CA ALA A 138 -4.13 13.92 -16.21
C ALA A 138 -5.06 14.78 -15.35
N TRP A 139 -4.62 15.99 -15.02
CA TRP A 139 -5.40 16.87 -14.18
C TRP A 139 -5.32 18.33 -14.64
N LEU A 140 -6.42 19.04 -14.39
CA LEU A 140 -6.50 20.49 -14.49
C LEU A 140 -6.43 21.10 -13.09
N GLY A 141 -5.44 21.95 -12.90
CA GLY A 141 -5.21 22.74 -11.70
C GLY A 141 -5.73 24.15 -11.89
N TRP A 142 -6.31 24.70 -10.83
CA TRP A 142 -6.60 26.12 -10.71
C TRP A 142 -6.00 26.65 -9.41
N GLN A 143 -5.22 27.71 -9.52
CA GLN A 143 -4.64 28.48 -8.42
C GLN A 143 -5.41 29.80 -8.30
N GLY A 144 -6.16 29.98 -7.21
CA GLY A 144 -6.87 31.23 -6.94
C GLY A 144 -5.93 32.34 -6.47
N SER A 145 -6.46 33.55 -6.32
CA SER A 145 -5.73 34.62 -5.64
C SER A 145 -5.54 34.27 -4.16
N GLY A 146 -4.29 34.13 -3.73
CA GLY A 146 -3.92 33.80 -2.35
C GLY A 146 -3.63 32.32 -2.12
N ALA A 147 -4.20 31.77 -1.03
CA ALA A 147 -3.82 30.49 -0.43
C ALA A 147 -4.43 29.23 -1.08
N PHE A 148 -5.42 29.38 -1.96
CA PHE A 148 -6.33 28.29 -2.36
C PHE A 148 -6.04 27.73 -3.75
N SER A 149 -6.08 26.41 -3.88
CA SER A 149 -5.97 25.71 -5.15
C SER A 149 -6.94 24.54 -5.28
N VAL A 150 -7.27 24.19 -6.52
CA VAL A 150 -8.10 23.03 -6.87
C VAL A 150 -7.37 22.19 -7.90
N ARG A 151 -7.43 20.87 -7.78
CA ARG A 151 -7.03 19.92 -8.82
C ARG A 151 -8.15 18.93 -9.11
N LEU A 152 -8.49 18.78 -10.38
CA LEU A 152 -9.50 17.84 -10.86
C LEU A 152 -8.90 16.94 -11.93
N GLY A 153 -9.02 15.62 -11.75
CA GLY A 153 -8.56 14.60 -12.68
C GLY A 153 -7.69 13.54 -12.00
N ARG A 154 -7.04 12.70 -12.81
CA ARG A 154 -6.12 11.66 -12.35
C ARG A 154 -4.84 12.29 -11.82
N GLN A 155 -4.53 12.08 -10.56
CA GLN A 155 -3.41 12.72 -9.88
C GLN A 155 -2.78 11.82 -8.81
N HIS A 156 -1.54 12.09 -8.43
CA HIS A 156 -0.94 11.44 -7.25
C HIS A 156 -1.48 12.05 -5.95
N LEU A 157 -1.80 11.19 -5.00
CA LEU A 157 -2.05 11.58 -3.60
C LEU A 157 -0.92 11.00 -2.74
N GLN A 158 -0.24 11.88 -2.01
CA GLN A 158 0.84 11.53 -1.11
C GLN A 158 0.82 12.52 0.05
N PHE A 159 0.81 12.00 1.28
CA PHE A 159 0.71 12.81 2.48
C PHE A 159 1.71 12.35 3.53
N GLY A 160 2.21 13.31 4.30
CA GLY A 160 3.16 13.03 5.37
C GLY A 160 4.44 12.34 4.90
N ASP A 161 4.84 11.31 5.63
CA ASP A 161 6.01 10.49 5.32
C ASP A 161 5.66 9.33 4.36
N SER A 162 4.50 9.34 3.67
CA SER A 162 4.02 8.27 2.77
C SER A 162 3.55 6.97 3.43
N ARG A 163 3.38 6.95 4.77
CA ARG A 163 3.05 5.72 5.51
C ARG A 163 1.65 5.19 5.28
N LEU A 164 0.66 6.07 5.07
CA LEU A 164 -0.75 5.69 4.85
C LEU A 164 -1.25 6.00 3.43
N VAL A 165 -0.69 7.02 2.77
CA VAL A 165 -1.08 7.43 1.42
C VAL A 165 0.18 7.86 0.66
N SER A 166 0.47 7.16 -0.43
CA SER A 166 1.68 7.29 -1.26
C SER A 166 1.35 7.10 -2.74
N ALA A 167 2.16 7.72 -3.60
CA ALA A 167 2.16 7.49 -5.05
C ALA A 167 2.84 6.16 -5.45
N SER A 168 3.41 5.40 -4.50
CA SER A 168 4.03 4.09 -4.76
C SER A 168 5.16 4.13 -5.79
N ASP A 169 6.10 5.08 -5.66
CA ASP A 169 7.17 5.20 -6.65
C ASP A 169 8.10 3.99 -6.67
N TRP A 170 8.28 3.31 -5.53
CA TRP A 170 9.01 2.04 -5.45
C TRP A 170 8.41 0.96 -6.36
N SER A 171 7.10 0.78 -6.37
CA SER A 171 6.43 -0.23 -7.22
C SER A 171 6.79 -0.04 -8.70
N ASN A 172 6.79 -1.11 -9.49
CA ASN A 172 7.00 -1.00 -10.94
C ASN A 172 5.87 -0.24 -11.64
N VAL A 173 4.68 -0.25 -11.05
CA VAL A 173 3.52 0.55 -11.46
C VAL A 173 3.22 1.57 -10.36
N GLY A 174 3.29 2.86 -10.69
CA GLY A 174 2.89 3.93 -9.77
C GLY A 174 1.40 3.93 -9.44
N ARG A 175 1.02 4.67 -8.39
CA ARG A 175 -0.35 4.81 -7.90
C ARG A 175 -0.90 6.20 -8.16
N SER A 176 -2.10 6.25 -8.71
CA SER A 176 -2.81 7.48 -9.04
C SER A 176 -4.27 7.37 -8.67
N PHE A 177 -4.92 8.52 -8.48
CA PHE A 177 -6.30 8.60 -8.07
C PHE A 177 -7.06 9.54 -8.99
N ASP A 178 -8.20 9.08 -9.49
CA ASP A 178 -9.16 9.93 -10.19
C ASP A 178 -9.92 10.74 -9.13
N ALA A 179 -9.49 11.99 -8.93
CA ALA A 179 -9.83 12.75 -7.73
C ALA A 179 -10.17 14.22 -8.01
N LEU A 180 -11.02 14.75 -7.12
CA LEU A 180 -11.10 16.19 -6.85
C LEU A 180 -10.35 16.47 -5.55
N ARG A 181 -9.41 17.41 -5.58
CA ARG A 181 -8.64 17.87 -4.43
C ARG A 181 -8.75 19.39 -4.30
N LEU A 182 -9.05 19.84 -3.09
CA LEU A 182 -9.04 21.24 -2.68
C LEU A 182 -7.89 21.43 -1.69
N SER A 183 -7.07 22.45 -1.87
CA SER A 183 -5.94 22.74 -1.00
C SER A 183 -5.95 24.20 -0.57
N ALA A 184 -5.49 24.46 0.66
CA ALA A 184 -5.32 25.79 1.20
C ALA A 184 -4.01 25.89 1.99
N THR A 185 -3.19 26.92 1.72
CA THR A 185 -1.87 27.09 2.35
C THR A 185 -1.69 28.50 2.91
N THR A 186 -1.30 28.58 4.17
CA THR A 186 -0.92 29.80 4.89
C THR A 186 0.49 29.63 5.46
N SER A 187 1.02 30.65 6.15
CA SER A 187 2.36 30.57 6.76
C SER A 187 2.49 29.55 7.90
N PHE A 188 1.39 29.15 8.55
CA PHE A 188 1.40 28.24 9.69
C PHE A 188 0.59 26.96 9.47
N TRP A 189 -0.15 26.86 8.37
CA TRP A 189 -1.06 25.74 8.11
C TRP A 189 -1.16 25.43 6.61
N GLN A 190 -1.15 24.15 6.27
CA GLN A 190 -1.49 23.61 4.96
C GLN A 190 -2.59 22.56 5.13
N GLY A 191 -3.66 22.66 4.34
CA GLY A 191 -4.79 21.74 4.39
C GLY A 191 -5.17 21.21 3.02
N ASP A 192 -5.56 19.95 2.99
CA ASP A 192 -6.08 19.24 1.82
C ASP A 192 -7.40 18.56 2.15
N LEU A 193 -8.35 18.62 1.23
CA LEU A 193 -9.62 17.88 1.24
C LEU A 193 -9.79 17.23 -0.12
N TRP A 194 -10.11 15.94 -0.17
CA TRP A 194 -10.30 15.23 -1.43
C TRP A 194 -11.43 14.21 -1.40
N GLY A 195 -11.89 13.87 -2.60
CA GLY A 195 -12.68 12.68 -2.89
C GLY A 195 -12.15 12.04 -4.18
N ALA A 196 -12.01 10.73 -4.19
CA ALA A 196 -11.46 9.94 -5.27
C ALA A 196 -12.27 8.66 -5.49
N VAL A 197 -12.32 8.23 -6.75
CA VAL A 197 -12.87 6.93 -7.13
C VAL A 197 -11.77 5.87 -7.02
N LEU A 198 -12.09 4.72 -6.44
CA LEU A 198 -11.18 3.58 -6.31
C LEU A 198 -11.56 2.43 -7.24
N ALA A 199 -12.86 2.18 -7.41
CA ALA A 199 -13.42 1.16 -8.29
C ALA A 199 -14.86 1.52 -8.69
N GLU A 200 -15.28 1.09 -9.88
CA GLU A 200 -16.65 1.18 -10.37
C GLU A 200 -17.09 -0.20 -10.89
N GLU A 201 -18.38 -0.54 -10.76
CA GLU A 201 -18.92 -1.86 -11.12
C GLU A 201 -18.75 -2.21 -12.61
N ASP A 202 -18.95 -1.24 -13.50
CA ASP A 202 -19.06 -1.44 -14.96
C ASP A 202 -17.94 -0.70 -15.75
N SER A 203 -16.75 -0.55 -15.16
CA SER A 203 -15.63 0.09 -15.88
C SER A 203 -15.02 -0.86 -16.92
N ASP A 204 -15.38 -0.69 -18.19
CA ASP A 204 -14.69 -1.30 -19.35
C ASP A 204 -13.33 -0.64 -19.67
N PHE A 205 -12.94 0.39 -18.91
CA PHE A 205 -11.70 1.14 -19.07
C PHE A 205 -10.67 0.69 -18.01
N GLY A 206 -9.76 -0.20 -18.41
CA GLY A 206 -8.77 -0.82 -17.54
C GLY A 206 -7.67 0.14 -17.11
N ALA A 207 -7.67 0.55 -15.84
CA ALA A 207 -6.57 1.24 -15.16
C ALA A 207 -6.92 1.48 -13.67
N ASN A 208 -6.86 0.44 -12.84
CA ASN A 208 -6.96 0.60 -11.38
C ASN A 208 -5.62 0.18 -10.77
N ASN A 209 -4.87 1.07 -10.14
CA ASN A 209 -3.59 0.74 -9.47
C ASN A 209 -3.70 0.84 -7.93
N THR A 210 -4.93 0.99 -7.42
CA THR A 210 -5.20 1.16 -5.99
C THR A 210 -5.29 -0.18 -5.25
N GLY A 211 -5.45 -1.30 -5.99
CA GLY A 211 -5.63 -2.64 -5.43
C GLY A 211 -7.03 -2.88 -4.83
N VAL A 212 -7.98 -1.97 -5.04
CA VAL A 212 -9.36 -2.07 -4.53
C VAL A 212 -10.29 -2.36 -5.69
N GLY A 213 -10.95 -3.51 -5.70
CA GLY A 213 -11.81 -3.96 -6.81
C GLY A 213 -11.03 -4.60 -7.95
N ASN A 214 -11.53 -5.72 -8.47
CA ASN A 214 -11.06 -6.32 -9.73
C ASN A 214 -12.02 -5.90 -10.85
N ALA A 215 -11.55 -5.84 -12.10
CA ALA A 215 -12.47 -6.00 -13.22
C ALA A 215 -13.22 -7.32 -13.01
N ASN A 216 -14.56 -7.30 -13.00
CA ASN A 216 -15.35 -8.52 -12.97
C ASN A 216 -15.42 -9.07 -14.40
N PRO A 217 -14.62 -10.07 -14.81
CA PRO A 217 -14.92 -10.76 -16.04
C PRO A 217 -16.28 -11.45 -15.84
N SER A 218 -17.34 -10.87 -16.39
CA SER A 218 -18.58 -11.60 -16.63
C SER A 218 -18.32 -12.58 -17.78
N GLY A 219 -17.73 -13.72 -17.45
CA GLY A 219 -17.41 -14.78 -18.39
C GLY A 219 -18.35 -15.97 -18.18
N VAL A 220 -19.02 -16.39 -19.25
CA VAL A 220 -19.60 -17.74 -19.31
C VAL A 220 -18.46 -18.68 -19.69
N SER A 221 -17.94 -19.42 -18.72
CA SER A 221 -16.96 -20.48 -18.96
C SER A 221 -17.67 -21.79 -19.27
N LEU A 222 -17.24 -22.49 -20.31
CA LEU A 222 -17.66 -23.86 -20.61
C LEU A 222 -16.53 -24.81 -20.23
N SER A 223 -16.75 -25.64 -19.22
CA SER A 223 -15.86 -26.75 -18.88
C SER A 223 -16.44 -28.04 -19.46
N CYS A 224 -15.84 -28.55 -20.53
CA CYS A 224 -16.26 -29.81 -21.15
C CYS A 224 -15.41 -30.98 -20.65
N ASN A 225 -16.00 -32.18 -20.56
CA ASN A 225 -15.22 -33.41 -20.41
C ASN A 225 -14.30 -33.64 -21.63
N ASP A 226 -13.26 -34.48 -21.47
CA ASP A 226 -12.26 -34.74 -22.53
C ASP A 226 -12.86 -35.27 -23.85
N SER A 227 -14.10 -35.77 -23.83
CA SER A 227 -14.85 -36.25 -25.01
C SER A 227 -15.77 -35.20 -25.64
N GLY A 228 -15.89 -34.00 -25.06
CA GLY A 228 -16.74 -32.90 -25.56
C GLY A 228 -18.25 -33.17 -25.53
N THR A 229 -18.68 -34.26 -24.90
CA THR A 229 -20.09 -34.71 -24.89
C THR A 229 -20.89 -34.18 -23.71
N SER A 230 -20.22 -33.65 -22.68
CA SER A 230 -20.85 -32.99 -21.54
C SER A 230 -20.05 -31.75 -21.17
N CYS A 231 -20.69 -30.59 -21.19
CA CYS A 231 -20.10 -29.31 -20.82
C CYS A 231 -20.87 -28.69 -19.67
N THR A 232 -20.16 -28.32 -18.61
CA THR A 232 -20.68 -27.52 -17.51
C THR A 232 -20.51 -26.05 -17.88
N VAL A 233 -21.62 -25.32 -17.93
CA VAL A 233 -21.61 -23.87 -18.07
C VAL A 233 -21.46 -23.27 -16.68
N SER A 234 -20.33 -22.62 -16.41
CA SER A 234 -20.09 -21.84 -15.19
C SER A 234 -20.00 -20.37 -15.55
N ALA A 235 -20.95 -19.57 -15.09
CA ALA A 235 -20.84 -18.12 -15.13
C ALA A 235 -20.02 -17.66 -13.91
N SER A 236 -18.95 -16.89 -14.13
CA SER A 236 -18.29 -16.17 -13.05
C SER A 236 -19.15 -14.96 -12.68
N THR A 237 -20.05 -15.14 -11.71
CA THR A 237 -20.72 -14.03 -11.01
C THR A 237 -20.28 -13.82 -9.56
N PRO A 238 -19.02 -14.05 -9.13
CA PRO A 238 -18.58 -13.44 -7.88
C PRO A 238 -18.35 -11.95 -8.14
N ARG A 239 -19.43 -11.20 -8.42
CA ARG A 239 -19.43 -9.76 -8.30
C ARG A 239 -19.33 -9.46 -6.81
N GLU A 240 -18.13 -9.23 -6.31
CA GLU A 240 -17.93 -9.00 -4.87
C GLU A 240 -17.99 -7.52 -4.50
N ILE A 241 -17.43 -6.62 -5.31
CA ILE A 241 -17.36 -5.17 -5.01
C ILE A 241 -18.08 -4.40 -6.13
N ASP A 242 -18.96 -3.48 -5.73
CA ASP A 242 -19.67 -2.49 -6.54
C ASP A 242 -18.78 -1.24 -6.63
N ASP A 243 -19.31 -0.04 -6.38
CA ASP A 243 -18.52 1.18 -6.25
C ASP A 243 -17.65 1.23 -4.98
N ALA A 244 -16.43 1.75 -5.13
CA ALA A 244 -15.53 2.07 -4.03
C ALA A 244 -14.97 3.50 -4.16
N TYR A 245 -14.93 4.21 -3.03
CA TYR A 245 -14.48 5.61 -2.95
C TYR A 245 -13.46 5.82 -1.83
N PHE A 246 -12.58 6.79 -2.04
CA PHE A 246 -11.62 7.29 -1.05
C PHE A 246 -11.84 8.78 -0.82
N ALA A 247 -12.14 9.18 0.41
CA ALA A 247 -12.32 10.59 0.73
C ALA A 247 -11.70 10.91 2.08
N GLY A 248 -11.13 12.10 2.22
CA GLY A 248 -10.41 12.44 3.41
C GLY A 248 -9.95 13.89 3.44
N PHE A 249 -9.33 14.24 4.56
CA PHE A 249 -8.62 15.49 4.72
C PHE A 249 -7.28 15.27 5.43
N HIS A 250 -6.32 16.14 5.15
CA HIS A 250 -5.00 16.16 5.77
C HIS A 250 -4.64 17.60 6.11
N ASN A 251 -4.24 17.86 7.34
CA ASN A 251 -3.87 19.19 7.80
C ASN A 251 -2.49 19.16 8.44
N SER A 252 -1.59 19.99 7.97
CA SER A 252 -0.25 20.21 8.52
C SER A 252 -0.16 21.57 9.17
N PHE A 253 0.20 21.61 10.44
CA PHE A 253 0.44 22.83 11.23
C PHE A 253 1.93 22.98 11.51
N PHE A 254 2.47 24.17 11.23
CA PHE A 254 3.87 24.50 11.38
C PHE A 254 4.04 25.43 12.59
N TRP A 255 4.62 24.89 13.67
CA TRP A 255 4.87 25.61 14.92
C TRP A 255 6.31 26.10 14.94
N GLY A 256 6.58 27.10 14.10
CA GLY A 256 7.93 27.57 13.83
C GLY A 256 8.79 26.50 13.16
N ALA A 257 10.10 26.52 13.42
CA ALA A 257 11.08 25.64 12.78
C ALA A 257 11.35 24.34 13.56
N HIS A 258 10.52 23.99 14.56
CA HIS A 258 10.85 22.90 15.50
C HIS A 258 9.76 21.85 15.64
N LEU A 259 8.55 22.12 15.17
CA LEU A 259 7.46 21.18 15.30
C LEU A 259 6.49 21.34 14.14
N LEU A 260 6.18 20.22 13.52
CA LEU A 260 5.12 20.03 12.54
C LEU A 260 4.12 19.03 13.14
N THR A 261 2.84 19.36 13.03
CA THR A 261 1.73 18.51 13.46
C THR A 261 0.80 18.24 12.30
N ASP A 262 0.64 16.96 11.96
CA ASP A 262 -0.37 16.53 11.00
C ASP A 262 -1.56 15.93 11.72
N LEU A 263 -2.75 16.32 11.30
CA LEU A 263 -4.03 15.74 11.70
C LEU A 263 -4.78 15.32 10.43
N TYR A 264 -5.22 14.06 10.37
CA TYR A 264 -5.83 13.52 9.17
C TYR A 264 -7.00 12.59 9.45
N TYR A 265 -7.88 12.51 8.46
CA TYR A 265 -8.95 11.53 8.35
C TYR A 265 -8.97 10.96 6.94
N LEU A 266 -8.98 9.64 6.83
CA LEU A 266 -8.91 8.88 5.59
C LEU A 266 -10.03 7.84 5.60
N GLY A 267 -11.06 8.03 4.76
CA GLY A 267 -12.21 7.14 4.66
C GLY A 267 -12.19 6.33 3.37
N VAL A 268 -12.27 5.00 3.47
CA VAL A 268 -12.49 4.10 2.34
C VAL A 268 -13.90 3.52 2.45
N TYR A 269 -14.71 3.70 1.42
CA TYR A 269 -16.11 3.30 1.39
C TYR A 269 -16.32 2.34 0.24
N ARG A 270 -16.77 1.13 0.52
CA ARG A 270 -17.02 0.07 -0.47
C ARG A 270 -18.44 -0.46 -0.33
N LYS A 271 -19.09 -0.64 -1.47
CA LYS A 271 -20.40 -1.29 -1.58
C LYS A 271 -20.19 -2.70 -2.13
N TYR A 272 -20.92 -3.69 -1.62
CA TYR A 272 -20.84 -5.08 -2.07
C TYR A 272 -22.05 -5.43 -2.96
N ILE A 273 -21.79 -6.19 -4.03
CA ILE A 273 -22.84 -6.70 -4.92
C ILE A 273 -23.36 -8.03 -4.36
N GLN A 274 -24.65 -8.27 -4.56
CA GLN A 274 -25.31 -9.50 -4.13
C GLN A 274 -24.87 -10.68 -5.02
N SER A 275 -24.64 -11.85 -4.42
CA SER A 275 -24.66 -13.11 -5.17
C SER A 275 -26.06 -13.32 -5.75
N SER A 276 -26.17 -13.50 -7.07
CA SER A 276 -27.44 -13.61 -7.80
C SER A 276 -28.28 -14.86 -7.44
N THR A 277 -27.79 -15.72 -6.54
CA THR A 277 -28.51 -16.93 -6.11
C THR A 277 -28.22 -17.21 -4.64
N PRO A 278 -29.18 -16.96 -3.71
CA PRO A 278 -28.99 -17.37 -2.32
C PRO A 278 -28.80 -18.88 -2.27
N THR A 279 -27.69 -19.35 -1.70
CA THR A 279 -27.34 -20.78 -1.66
C THR A 279 -28.28 -21.57 -0.74
N TYR A 280 -29.01 -20.90 0.16
CA TYR A 280 -29.95 -21.50 1.09
C TYR A 280 -30.95 -20.47 1.64
N THR A 281 -32.05 -20.94 2.22
CA THR A 281 -33.03 -20.13 2.96
C THR A 281 -33.00 -20.50 4.44
N ILE A 282 -33.26 -19.52 5.31
CA ILE A 282 -33.52 -19.74 6.73
C ILE A 282 -35.05 -19.62 6.91
N PRO A 283 -35.77 -20.72 7.24
CA PRO A 283 -37.20 -20.67 7.43
C PRO A 283 -37.61 -19.63 8.49
N GLY A 284 -38.38 -18.60 8.08
CA GLY A 284 -38.89 -17.55 8.96
C GLY A 284 -38.02 -16.28 9.09
N ALA A 285 -36.90 -16.17 8.35
CA ALA A 285 -36.10 -14.94 8.30
C ALA A 285 -36.51 -14.06 7.09
N GLU A 286 -36.87 -12.79 7.32
CA GLU A 286 -37.22 -11.84 6.24
C GLU A 286 -36.01 -11.40 5.39
N ILE A 287 -34.80 -11.57 5.90
CA ILE A 287 -33.52 -11.28 5.23
C ILE A 287 -32.60 -12.45 5.56
N THR A 288 -32.09 -13.16 4.56
CA THR A 288 -30.99 -14.11 4.82
C THR A 288 -29.76 -13.29 5.20
N THR A 289 -29.09 -13.64 6.29
CA THR A 289 -27.95 -12.89 6.88
C THR A 289 -26.71 -12.79 5.97
N GLU A 290 -26.78 -13.36 4.77
CA GLU A 290 -25.76 -13.29 3.73
C GLU A 290 -26.14 -12.31 2.61
N ASP A 291 -27.22 -11.54 2.78
CA ASP A 291 -27.66 -10.50 1.86
C ASP A 291 -26.70 -9.30 1.90
N ARG A 292 -25.58 -9.43 1.17
CA ARG A 292 -24.56 -8.39 1.03
C ARG A 292 -25.07 -7.10 0.40
N SER A 293 -26.26 -7.09 -0.21
CA SER A 293 -26.85 -5.90 -0.88
C SER A 293 -27.07 -4.70 0.06
N ARG A 294 -27.14 -4.93 1.38
CA ARG A 294 -27.23 -3.88 2.41
C ARG A 294 -25.92 -3.65 3.17
N GLN A 295 -24.88 -4.42 2.89
CA GLN A 295 -23.63 -4.41 3.63
C GLN A 295 -22.64 -3.44 2.97
N ARG A 296 -22.10 -2.52 3.78
CA ARG A 296 -21.07 -1.55 3.36
C ARG A 296 -19.81 -1.79 4.19
N ASP A 297 -18.67 -1.88 3.51
CA ASP A 297 -17.36 -1.79 4.16
C ASP A 297 -16.96 -0.32 4.19
N ASN A 298 -17.09 0.29 5.35
CA ASN A 298 -16.73 1.67 5.59
C ASN A 298 -15.57 1.65 6.60
N LEU A 299 -14.36 1.84 6.10
CA LEU A 299 -13.16 1.94 6.90
C LEU A 299 -12.82 3.42 7.15
N HIS A 300 -12.93 3.84 8.40
CA HIS A 300 -12.58 5.18 8.84
C HIS A 300 -11.22 5.15 9.54
N THR A 301 -10.21 5.80 8.99
CA THR A 301 -8.89 5.95 9.62
C THR A 301 -8.68 7.39 10.05
N ALA A 302 -8.58 7.65 11.35
CA ALA A 302 -8.21 8.96 11.87
C ALA A 302 -6.85 8.87 12.56
N GLY A 303 -6.00 9.89 12.42
CA GLY A 303 -4.67 9.83 13.01
C GLY A 303 -3.98 11.18 13.10
N LEU A 304 -2.77 11.14 13.64
CA LEU A 304 -1.89 12.29 13.75
C LEU A 304 -0.42 11.91 13.57
N ARG A 305 0.38 12.84 13.04
CA ARG A 305 1.86 12.78 13.03
C ARG A 305 2.42 13.99 13.73
N LEU A 306 3.41 13.79 14.58
CA LEU A 306 4.22 14.86 15.18
C LEU A 306 5.66 14.65 14.73
N THR A 307 6.33 15.72 14.32
CA THR A 307 7.74 15.64 13.92
C THR A 307 8.44 16.97 14.09
N ASN A 308 9.74 16.94 14.37
CA ASN A 308 10.58 18.14 14.27
C ASN A 308 11.26 18.28 12.90
N ARG A 309 10.93 17.42 11.94
CA ARG A 309 11.47 17.44 10.58
C ARG A 309 10.73 18.47 9.71
N THR A 310 10.96 19.75 9.98
CA THR A 310 10.21 20.86 9.37
C THR A 310 10.86 21.44 8.10
N GLU A 311 12.10 21.06 7.77
CA GLU A 311 12.84 21.58 6.60
C GLU A 311 13.09 20.47 5.60
N ASN A 312 12.19 20.31 4.62
CA ASN A 312 12.29 19.29 3.56
C ASN A 312 12.57 17.88 4.14
N GLY A 313 11.78 17.48 5.16
CA GLY A 313 11.94 16.19 5.83
C GLY A 313 13.14 16.11 6.78
N ARG A 314 13.80 17.24 7.12
CA ARG A 314 14.93 17.29 8.05
C ARG A 314 14.64 18.14 9.26
N ALA A 315 15.24 17.77 10.39
CA ALA A 315 15.24 18.60 11.57
C ALA A 315 16.32 19.69 11.48
N VAL A 316 16.00 20.87 12.00
CA VAL A 316 16.91 22.03 12.03
C VAL A 316 18.05 21.80 13.02
N ILE A 317 17.81 20.97 14.04
CA ILE A 317 18.80 20.54 15.02
C ILE A 317 19.32 19.13 14.69
N PRO A 318 20.48 18.72 15.23
CA PRO A 318 21.06 17.39 15.01
C PRO A 318 20.16 16.21 15.39
N PHE A 319 19.28 16.38 16.38
CA PHE A 319 18.35 15.34 16.81
C PHE A 319 17.04 15.47 16.05
N ASP A 320 16.67 14.45 15.29
CA ASP A 320 15.43 14.37 14.53
C ASP A 320 14.50 13.31 15.10
N TRP A 321 13.19 13.54 15.01
CA TRP A 321 12.18 12.58 15.45
C TRP A 321 10.86 12.76 14.70
N THR A 322 10.16 11.65 14.53
CA THR A 322 8.79 11.56 14.04
C THR A 322 8.04 10.55 14.90
N ALA A 323 6.78 10.84 15.23
CA ALA A 323 5.84 9.89 15.83
C ALA A 323 4.49 10.00 15.13
N GLU A 324 3.91 8.87 14.73
CA GLU A 324 2.63 8.80 14.03
C GLU A 324 1.73 7.74 14.68
N ALA A 325 0.43 8.03 14.80
CA ALA A 325 -0.56 7.07 15.28
C ALA A 325 -1.88 7.22 14.53
N ALA A 326 -2.53 6.09 14.27
CA ALA A 326 -3.81 6.01 13.57
C ALA A 326 -4.76 5.00 14.23
N TRP A 327 -6.05 5.27 14.15
CA TRP A 327 -7.13 4.40 14.65
C TRP A 327 -8.15 4.15 13.55
N GLN A 328 -8.63 2.91 13.50
CA GLN A 328 -9.56 2.43 12.50
C GLN A 328 -10.89 2.00 13.12
N THR A 329 -11.97 2.53 12.55
CA THR A 329 -13.36 2.28 12.97
C THR A 329 -14.27 2.07 11.76
N GLY A 330 -15.53 1.71 12.01
CA GLY A 330 -16.54 1.48 10.98
C GLY A 330 -16.93 0.01 10.88
N THR A 331 -17.40 -0.43 9.71
CA THR A 331 -17.93 -1.77 9.48
C THR A 331 -17.20 -2.43 8.33
N THR A 332 -16.92 -3.73 8.39
CA THR A 332 -16.23 -4.46 7.31
C THR A 332 -17.16 -4.95 6.20
N GLY A 333 -18.47 -4.68 6.36
CA GLY A 333 -19.51 -5.28 5.54
C GLY A 333 -19.78 -6.75 5.86
N ARG A 334 -18.98 -7.44 6.68
CA ARG A 334 -19.23 -8.85 7.03
C ARG A 334 -20.21 -8.97 8.20
N GLU A 335 -20.98 -10.04 8.19
CA GLU A 335 -21.72 -10.52 9.35
C GLU A 335 -21.03 -11.73 9.96
N ARG A 336 -21.00 -11.76 11.29
CA ARG A 336 -20.40 -12.83 12.09
C ARG A 336 -21.45 -13.42 13.01
N ASP A 337 -21.19 -14.63 13.48
CA ASP A 337 -22.01 -15.21 14.54
C ASP A 337 -21.98 -14.28 15.75
N ALA A 338 -23.16 -13.96 16.27
CA ALA A 338 -23.30 -13.03 17.37
C ALA A 338 -22.49 -13.50 18.57
N SER A 339 -21.49 -12.71 18.97
CA SER A 339 -20.62 -13.03 20.12
C SER A 339 -21.39 -13.15 21.44
N TRP A 340 -22.57 -12.51 21.53
CA TRP A 340 -23.46 -12.59 22.69
C TRP A 340 -24.34 -13.85 22.72
N ASP A 341 -24.45 -14.62 21.63
CA ASP A 341 -25.23 -15.87 21.62
C ASP A 341 -24.37 -17.05 22.13
N TYR A 342 -24.20 -17.08 23.45
CA TYR A 342 -23.46 -18.15 24.14
C TYR A 342 -24.15 -19.51 24.07
N LEU A 343 -25.47 -19.56 23.82
CA LEU A 343 -26.24 -20.81 23.79
C LEU A 343 -26.08 -21.58 22.49
N GLY A 344 -25.54 -20.96 21.45
CA GLY A 344 -25.23 -21.73 20.26
C GLY A 344 -26.40 -21.90 19.30
N GLN A 345 -27.42 -21.01 19.32
CA GLN A 345 -28.69 -21.33 18.67
C GLN A 345 -28.53 -21.44 17.15
N SER A 346 -28.86 -22.62 16.62
CA SER A 346 -28.73 -22.96 15.21
C SER A 346 -30.04 -23.47 14.64
N VAL A 347 -30.23 -23.25 13.35
CA VAL A 347 -31.36 -23.75 12.56
C VAL A 347 -30.85 -24.60 11.40
N ILE A 348 -31.66 -25.57 10.98
CA ILE A 348 -31.37 -26.40 9.82
C ILE A 348 -31.58 -25.56 8.55
N LEU A 349 -30.57 -25.53 7.69
CA LEU A 349 -30.64 -24.84 6.42
C LEU A 349 -31.48 -25.65 5.43
N ALA A 350 -32.32 -24.97 4.66
CA ALA A 350 -33.10 -25.59 3.61
C ALA A 350 -32.83 -24.91 2.26
N GLY A 351 -32.93 -25.67 1.17
CA GLY A 351 -32.97 -25.12 -0.17
C GLY A 351 -34.17 -24.19 -0.36
N ILE A 352 -34.22 -23.50 -1.50
CA ILE A 352 -35.37 -22.64 -1.86
C ILE A 352 -36.67 -23.47 -1.97
N ASP A 353 -36.53 -24.77 -2.25
CA ASP A 353 -37.59 -25.77 -2.27
C ASP A 353 -38.04 -26.26 -0.87
N GLY A 354 -37.41 -25.77 0.21
CA GLY A 354 -37.71 -26.15 1.58
C GLY A 354 -37.11 -27.49 2.02
N VAL A 355 -36.28 -28.13 1.18
CA VAL A 355 -35.63 -29.40 1.51
C VAL A 355 -34.37 -29.14 2.35
N PRO A 356 -34.16 -29.82 3.50
CA PRO A 356 -32.95 -29.67 4.29
C PRO A 356 -31.69 -29.93 3.46
N LEU A 357 -30.73 -29.02 3.56
CA LEU A 357 -29.43 -29.18 2.94
C LEU A 357 -28.56 -30.09 3.81
N ASN A 358 -27.83 -31.01 3.19
CA ASN A 358 -26.95 -31.95 3.89
C ASN A 358 -25.48 -31.72 3.50
N ASN A 359 -24.58 -32.02 4.41
CA ASN A 359 -23.14 -32.14 4.15
C ASN A 359 -22.85 -33.41 3.34
N ALA A 360 -21.63 -33.53 2.81
CA ALA A 360 -21.20 -34.70 2.05
C ALA A 360 -21.27 -36.02 2.85
N ASP A 361 -21.24 -35.93 4.19
CA ASP A 361 -21.39 -37.07 5.12
C ASP A 361 -22.85 -37.41 5.46
N GLY A 362 -23.83 -36.69 4.90
CA GLY A 362 -25.27 -36.87 5.14
C GLY A 362 -25.81 -36.16 6.38
N SER A 363 -24.99 -35.46 7.16
CA SER A 363 -25.45 -34.64 8.28
C SER A 363 -26.17 -33.37 7.80
N GLN A 364 -27.19 -32.91 8.53
CA GLN A 364 -27.91 -31.68 8.17
C GLN A 364 -27.03 -30.45 8.36
N ARG A 365 -27.01 -29.58 7.35
CA ARG A 365 -26.35 -28.27 7.43
C ARG A 365 -27.12 -27.38 8.38
N THR A 366 -26.40 -26.71 9.26
CA THR A 366 -26.97 -25.76 10.21
C THR A 366 -26.28 -24.40 10.10
N ALA A 367 -27.01 -23.34 10.47
CA ALA A 367 -26.45 -22.00 10.61
C ALA A 367 -26.91 -21.36 11.91
N ARG A 368 -26.08 -20.48 12.48
CA ARG A 368 -26.42 -19.68 13.64
C ARG A 368 -27.51 -18.67 13.31
N VAL A 369 -28.50 -18.60 14.20
CA VAL A 369 -29.67 -17.71 14.05
C VAL A 369 -29.26 -16.25 14.22
N TYR A 370 -28.46 -15.96 15.25
CA TYR A 370 -28.09 -14.60 15.59
C TYR A 370 -26.76 -14.22 14.96
N LYS A 371 -26.79 -13.10 14.23
CA LYS A 371 -25.62 -12.50 13.60
C LYS A 371 -25.41 -11.09 14.11
N GLU A 372 -24.17 -10.63 14.04
CA GLU A 372 -23.79 -9.25 14.30
C GLU A 372 -22.86 -8.74 13.19
N LYS A 373 -22.84 -7.42 13.00
CA LYS A 373 -21.93 -6.80 12.05
C LYS A 373 -20.51 -6.82 12.59
N GLU A 374 -19.57 -7.22 11.76
CA GLU A 374 -18.15 -7.10 12.07
C GLU A 374 -17.73 -5.63 11.97
N VAL A 375 -17.10 -5.11 13.02
CA VAL A 375 -16.68 -3.71 13.14
C VAL A 375 -15.17 -3.58 13.23
N TYR A 376 -14.60 -2.60 12.53
CA TYR A 376 -13.19 -2.26 12.70
C TYR A 376 -12.95 -1.69 14.10
N ARG A 377 -11.95 -2.23 14.80
CA ARG A 377 -11.41 -1.70 16.06
C ARG A 377 -9.90 -1.93 16.09
N ALA A 378 -9.22 -1.23 15.20
CA ALA A 378 -7.80 -1.40 15.01
C ALA A 378 -7.04 -0.09 15.22
N TRP A 379 -5.73 -0.20 15.42
CA TRP A 379 -4.85 0.95 15.61
C TRP A 379 -3.43 0.61 15.17
N ALA A 380 -2.67 1.65 14.86
CA ALA A 380 -1.26 1.53 14.56
C ALA A 380 -0.50 2.73 15.10
N ALA A 381 0.79 2.54 15.39
CA ALA A 381 1.69 3.59 15.82
C ALA A 381 3.11 3.34 15.34
N ALA A 382 3.82 4.39 14.92
CA ALA A 382 5.20 4.33 14.46
C ALA A 382 5.99 5.50 15.03
N ALA A 383 7.29 5.30 15.24
CA ALA A 383 8.20 6.34 15.64
C ALA A 383 9.58 6.12 15.02
N ASP A 384 10.23 7.20 14.61
CA ASP A 384 11.61 7.23 14.12
C ASP A 384 12.33 8.34 14.88
N ILE A 385 13.50 8.03 15.43
CA ILE A 385 14.38 8.99 16.10
C ILE A 385 15.80 8.85 15.54
N GLY A 386 16.53 9.96 15.48
CA GLY A 386 17.91 9.94 15.03
C GLY A 386 18.76 11.08 15.53
N LEU A 387 20.06 10.81 15.59
CA LEU A 387 21.09 11.79 15.89
C LEU A 387 22.04 11.90 14.70
N SER A 388 22.06 13.07 14.08
CA SER A 388 22.97 13.44 13.00
C SER A 388 24.23 14.08 13.55
N LEU A 389 25.40 13.56 13.18
CA LEU A 389 26.73 13.99 13.62
C LEU A 389 27.57 14.44 12.42
N PHE A 390 28.66 15.15 12.68
CA PHE A 390 29.64 15.59 11.66
C PHE A 390 28.97 16.28 10.47
N GLU A 391 28.22 17.35 10.74
CA GLU A 391 27.48 18.09 9.70
C GLU A 391 26.52 17.19 8.89
N ARG A 392 25.93 16.18 9.55
CA ARG A 392 24.99 15.19 9.00
C ARG A 392 25.64 14.12 8.10
N ALA A 393 26.97 14.03 8.06
CA ALA A 393 27.68 12.96 7.37
C ALA A 393 27.41 11.58 8.00
N LEU A 394 27.03 11.53 9.28
CA LEU A 394 26.61 10.31 9.96
C LEU A 394 25.27 10.54 10.66
N ARG A 395 24.32 9.61 10.49
CA ARG A 395 23.11 9.51 11.32
C ARG A 395 23.05 8.15 12.00
N ILE A 396 22.83 8.15 13.30
CA ILE A 396 22.48 6.94 14.07
C ILE A 396 21.00 7.04 14.40
N GLY A 397 20.21 6.05 13.99
CA GLY A 397 18.77 6.07 14.14
C GLY A 397 18.20 4.80 14.76
N ALA A 398 17.01 4.93 15.32
CA ALA A 398 16.17 3.82 15.74
C ALA A 398 14.75 4.09 15.25
N GLU A 399 14.09 3.05 14.75
CA GLU A 399 12.71 3.11 14.25
C GLU A 399 11.89 1.98 14.87
N GLY A 400 10.61 2.21 15.09
CA GLY A 400 9.69 1.18 15.53
C GLY A 400 8.30 1.41 14.97
N ALA A 401 7.62 0.32 14.63
CA ALA A 401 6.26 0.35 14.12
C ALA A 401 5.44 -0.79 14.73
N VAL A 402 4.20 -0.50 15.09
CA VAL A 402 3.22 -1.49 15.55
C VAL A 402 1.92 -1.30 14.81
N GLY A 403 1.40 -2.38 14.22
CA GLY A 403 0.05 -2.47 13.69
C GLY A 403 -0.72 -3.50 14.51
N SER A 404 -1.94 -3.16 14.95
CA SER A 404 -2.75 -4.10 15.72
C SER A 404 -3.05 -5.36 14.90
N GLY A 405 -3.33 -6.45 15.60
CA GLY A 405 -3.66 -7.74 15.03
C GLY A 405 -4.85 -8.31 15.78
N ASP A 406 -5.57 -9.22 15.15
CA ASP A 406 -6.83 -9.76 15.64
C ASP A 406 -6.63 -11.02 16.51
N PRO A 407 -6.86 -10.94 17.82
CA PRO A 407 -6.74 -12.11 18.68
C PRO A 407 -7.83 -13.16 18.44
N ASN A 408 -8.90 -12.85 17.71
CA ASN A 408 -10.04 -13.73 17.44
C ASN A 408 -10.80 -13.34 16.15
N ARG A 409 -10.35 -13.87 15.00
CA ARG A 409 -10.91 -13.56 13.66
C ARG A 409 -12.35 -14.07 13.42
N ASN A 410 -12.94 -14.73 14.41
CA ASN A 410 -14.27 -15.34 14.35
C ASN A 410 -15.35 -14.57 15.13
N ASP A 411 -15.01 -13.46 15.79
CA ASP A 411 -16.00 -12.59 16.44
C ASP A 411 -16.37 -11.36 15.60
N GLY A 412 -17.34 -10.57 16.07
CA GLY A 412 -17.79 -9.35 15.41
C GLY A 412 -16.81 -8.17 15.48
N THR A 413 -15.54 -8.36 15.85
CA THR A 413 -14.53 -7.30 15.88
C THR A 413 -13.37 -7.63 14.95
N TYR A 414 -13.14 -6.79 13.93
CA TYR A 414 -11.92 -6.82 13.15
C TYR A 414 -10.86 -5.94 13.81
N ALA A 415 -9.89 -6.57 14.49
CA ALA A 415 -8.87 -5.85 15.28
C ALA A 415 -7.49 -5.74 14.60
N THR A 416 -7.31 -6.33 13.42
CA THR A 416 -6.12 -6.12 12.58
C THR A 416 -6.15 -4.71 12.00
N PHE A 417 -5.04 -3.97 12.09
CA PHE A 417 -4.92 -2.72 11.34
C PHE A 417 -4.85 -3.03 9.85
N THR A 418 -5.62 -2.32 9.04
CA THR A 418 -5.68 -2.49 7.59
C THR A 418 -4.80 -1.44 6.92
N GLY A 419 -3.86 -1.86 6.08
CA GLY A 419 -3.11 -0.95 5.22
C GLY A 419 -4.05 -0.18 4.29
N LEU A 420 -3.78 1.10 4.05
CA LEU A 420 -4.51 1.91 3.07
C LEU A 420 -3.75 1.92 1.73
N PHE A 421 -3.11 3.03 1.40
CA PHE A 421 -2.37 3.23 0.16
C PHE A 421 -0.93 3.67 0.46
N GLY A 422 -0.33 3.12 1.51
CA GLY A 422 1.02 3.45 1.97
C GLY A 422 2.13 2.75 1.17
N SER A 423 3.37 2.94 1.63
CA SER A 423 4.57 2.26 1.14
C SER A 423 5.20 1.42 2.25
N ALA A 424 5.20 0.08 2.11
CA ALA A 424 5.87 -0.80 3.07
C ALA A 424 7.40 -0.69 2.95
N HIS A 425 7.91 -0.69 1.72
CA HIS A 425 9.32 -0.57 1.38
C HIS A 425 10.06 0.59 2.06
N GLU A 426 9.38 1.73 2.24
CA GLU A 426 9.95 2.93 2.85
C GLU A 426 10.03 2.84 4.39
N HIS A 427 9.35 1.87 5.00
CA HIS A 427 8.99 1.94 6.42
C HIS A 427 9.09 0.63 7.20
N LEU A 428 9.20 -0.52 6.55
CA LEU A 428 9.12 -1.85 7.16
C LEU A 428 10.13 -2.83 6.53
N GLY A 429 11.39 -2.41 6.44
CA GLY A 429 12.43 -3.18 5.76
C GLY A 429 12.42 -2.97 4.24
N GLN A 430 13.45 -3.44 3.57
CA GLN A 430 13.63 -3.26 2.12
C GLN A 430 13.08 -4.47 1.34
N ALA A 431 12.92 -5.63 1.98
CA ALA A 431 12.53 -6.87 1.32
C ALA A 431 11.04 -7.01 0.97
N ASP A 432 10.18 -6.05 1.37
CA ASP A 432 8.75 -6.04 1.04
C ASP A 432 7.97 -7.31 1.45
N LEU A 433 8.41 -7.99 2.51
CA LEU A 433 7.77 -9.22 3.00
C LEU A 433 6.63 -8.96 4.00
N ILE A 434 6.41 -7.71 4.43
CA ILE A 434 5.44 -7.41 5.48
C ILE A 434 4.71 -6.09 5.26
N SER A 435 3.45 -6.02 5.70
CA SER A 435 2.70 -4.76 5.80
C SER A 435 2.52 -4.33 7.25
N TRP A 436 1.99 -3.11 7.46
CA TRP A 436 1.75 -2.55 8.80
C TRP A 436 0.54 -3.18 9.51
N GLN A 437 0.38 -4.49 9.42
CA GLN A 437 -0.79 -5.25 9.87
C GLN A 437 -0.31 -6.42 10.74
N ASN A 438 -0.89 -6.55 11.94
CA ASN A 438 -0.47 -7.54 12.93
C ASN A 438 1.06 -7.59 13.17
N VAL A 439 1.73 -6.45 13.18
CA VAL A 439 3.19 -6.38 13.25
C VAL A 439 3.67 -5.59 14.46
N ARG A 440 4.82 -5.98 15.00
CA ARG A 440 5.68 -5.18 15.87
C ARG A 440 7.08 -5.27 15.27
N ALA A 441 7.51 -4.17 14.66
CA ALA A 441 8.80 -4.03 14.01
C ALA A 441 9.67 -3.07 14.83
N GLY A 442 10.97 -3.37 14.91
CA GLY A 442 11.96 -2.47 15.51
C GLY A 442 13.25 -2.51 14.68
N SER A 443 13.85 -1.34 14.48
CA SER A 443 15.07 -1.15 13.72
C SER A 443 16.12 -0.35 14.49
N VAL A 444 17.37 -0.71 14.31
CA VAL A 444 18.50 0.20 14.51
C VAL A 444 19.19 0.41 13.16
N ASN A 445 19.55 1.65 12.85
CA ASN A 445 20.14 1.99 11.58
C ASN A 445 21.28 3.00 11.68
N LEU A 446 22.19 2.88 10.73
CA LEU A 446 23.30 3.78 10.49
C LEU A 446 23.14 4.35 9.09
N THR A 447 23.24 5.66 8.92
CA THR A 447 23.31 6.27 7.59
C THR A 447 24.53 7.15 7.47
N LEU A 448 25.41 6.79 6.56
CA LEU A 448 26.57 7.59 6.17
C LEU A 448 26.22 8.37 4.90
N ARG A 449 26.63 9.63 4.84
CA ARG A 449 26.38 10.52 3.69
C ARG A 449 27.63 11.32 3.34
N SER A 450 27.85 11.52 2.06
CA SER A 450 28.88 12.41 1.50
C SER A 450 28.45 12.90 0.14
N ASP A 451 28.86 14.12 -0.20
CA ASP A 451 28.64 14.68 -1.53
C ASP A 451 29.46 13.96 -2.62
N ASP A 452 30.59 13.33 -2.25
CA ASP A 452 31.50 12.68 -3.20
C ASP A 452 31.07 11.26 -3.57
N TRP A 453 30.45 10.53 -2.65
CA TRP A 453 30.11 9.11 -2.83
C TRP A 453 28.65 8.77 -2.53
N GLY A 454 27.80 9.72 -2.16
CA GLY A 454 26.37 9.50 -1.95
C GLY A 454 26.03 9.01 -0.53
N MET A 455 25.11 8.06 -0.43
CA MET A 455 24.52 7.59 0.83
C MET A 455 24.64 6.08 0.98
N LEU A 456 25.06 5.64 2.16
CA LEU A 456 25.07 4.23 2.57
C LEU A 456 24.24 4.11 3.84
N ARG A 457 23.19 3.29 3.81
CA ARG A 457 22.39 2.93 4.97
C ARG A 457 22.58 1.46 5.30
N LEU A 458 22.85 1.19 6.57
CA LEU A 458 22.85 -0.15 7.14
C LEU A 458 21.72 -0.21 8.16
N SER A 459 20.85 -1.22 8.07
CA SER A 459 19.75 -1.39 9.02
C SER A 459 19.66 -2.82 9.51
N TYR A 460 19.29 -2.98 10.78
CA TYR A 460 18.92 -4.27 11.35
C TYR A 460 17.49 -4.17 11.86
N TRP A 461 16.62 -5.05 11.40
CA TRP A 461 15.21 -5.12 11.80
C TRP A 461 14.88 -6.44 12.50
N GLU A 462 13.96 -6.37 13.45
CA GLU A 462 13.23 -7.54 13.94
C GLU A 462 11.73 -7.35 13.73
N PHE A 463 11.08 -8.39 13.18
CA PHE A 463 9.65 -8.41 12.94
C PHE A 463 8.98 -9.49 13.78
N TYR A 464 7.99 -9.07 14.57
CA TYR A 464 7.17 -9.94 15.40
C TYR A 464 5.69 -9.74 15.08
N LYS A 465 4.90 -10.79 15.24
CA LYS A 465 3.44 -10.68 15.25
C LYS A 465 2.98 -9.87 16.46
N HIS A 466 2.04 -8.93 16.24
CA HIS A 466 1.41 -8.19 17.33
C HIS A 466 0.52 -9.11 18.17
N ARG A 467 -0.31 -9.93 17.50
CA ARG A 467 -1.07 -11.06 18.02
C ARG A 467 -0.62 -12.32 17.31
N ARG A 468 -0.34 -13.37 18.10
CA ARG A 468 0.14 -14.65 17.57
C ARG A 468 -0.96 -15.42 16.83
N GLN A 469 -2.21 -15.19 17.23
CA GLN A 469 -3.43 -15.80 16.68
C GLN A 469 -3.76 -15.36 15.25
N ASP A 470 -3.38 -14.14 14.91
CA ASP A 470 -3.71 -13.52 13.64
C ASP A 470 -2.68 -13.90 12.55
N ALA A 471 -2.97 -13.65 11.29
CA ALA A 471 -2.07 -14.02 10.18
C ALA A 471 -0.79 -13.16 10.13
N TRP A 472 0.20 -13.62 9.39
CA TRP A 472 1.21 -12.73 8.80
C TRP A 472 0.63 -12.11 7.53
N TYR A 473 0.94 -10.85 7.24
CA TYR A 473 0.41 -10.13 6.08
C TYR A 473 1.54 -9.66 5.17
N ALA A 474 1.43 -9.95 3.87
CA ALA A 474 2.35 -9.50 2.84
C ALA A 474 2.33 -7.96 2.70
N ALA A 475 3.30 -7.37 1.97
CA ALA A 475 3.37 -5.91 1.76
C ALA A 475 2.13 -5.31 1.07
N ASN A 476 1.47 -6.06 0.18
CA ASN A 476 0.19 -5.66 -0.43
C ASN A 476 -1.01 -5.81 0.52
N GLY A 477 -0.78 -6.35 1.71
CA GLY A 477 -1.76 -6.53 2.76
C GLY A 477 -2.59 -7.79 2.72
N SER A 478 -2.31 -8.73 1.81
CA SER A 478 -2.94 -10.05 1.82
C SER A 478 -2.48 -10.88 3.02
N ALA A 479 -3.37 -11.71 3.56
CA ALA A 479 -3.04 -12.62 4.65
C ALA A 479 -2.31 -13.86 4.11
N LEU A 480 -1.08 -14.08 4.57
CA LEU A 480 -0.24 -15.25 4.30
C LEU A 480 -0.60 -16.40 5.27
N SER A 481 -1.88 -16.77 5.28
CA SER A 481 -2.41 -17.78 6.21
C SER A 481 -1.77 -19.14 5.94
N GLY A 482 -1.32 -19.82 7.00
CA GLY A 482 -0.62 -21.11 6.91
C GLY A 482 0.88 -21.03 6.67
N LEU A 483 1.47 -19.83 6.55
CA LEU A 483 2.94 -19.66 6.52
C LEU A 483 3.55 -19.31 7.89
N SER A 484 2.71 -18.94 8.86
CA SER A 484 3.11 -18.70 10.25
C SER A 484 2.08 -19.28 11.21
N THR A 485 2.51 -19.68 12.40
CA THR A 485 1.58 -20.26 13.39
C THR A 485 0.48 -19.27 13.71
N GLU A 486 -0.77 -19.70 13.57
CA GLU A 486 -1.97 -18.89 13.80
C GLU A 486 -3.11 -19.69 14.46
N SER A 487 -4.13 -18.99 14.98
CA SER A 487 -5.31 -19.62 15.57
C SER A 487 -6.50 -18.66 15.48
N SER A 488 -7.34 -18.85 14.47
CA SER A 488 -8.50 -17.98 14.21
C SER A 488 -9.53 -17.98 15.35
N ALA A 489 -9.73 -19.11 16.02
CA ALA A 489 -10.73 -19.28 17.08
C ALA A 489 -10.23 -18.92 18.50
N ASN A 490 -8.97 -18.49 18.65
CA ASN A 490 -8.38 -18.13 19.94
C ASN A 490 -8.44 -19.24 21.02
N ALA A 491 -8.42 -20.51 20.60
CA ALA A 491 -8.50 -21.66 21.50
C ALA A 491 -7.21 -21.78 22.32
N ARG A 492 -7.26 -21.44 23.61
CA ARG A 492 -6.04 -21.29 24.44
C ARG A 492 -5.24 -22.57 24.64
N TYR A 493 -5.92 -23.69 24.85
CA TYR A 493 -5.31 -24.97 25.22
C TYR A 493 -5.86 -26.16 24.42
N THR A 494 -6.85 -25.94 23.55
CA THR A 494 -7.52 -27.02 22.83
C THR A 494 -6.85 -27.23 21.50
N THR A 495 -6.24 -28.40 21.34
CA THR A 495 -5.83 -28.92 20.04
C THR A 495 -7.06 -29.45 19.32
N GLN A 496 -7.34 -28.96 18.12
CA GLN A 496 -8.39 -29.51 17.27
C GLN A 496 -7.74 -30.30 16.14
N THR A 497 -8.15 -31.56 15.95
CA THR A 497 -7.70 -32.36 14.81
C THR A 497 -8.85 -32.41 13.81
N ALA A 498 -8.62 -31.85 12.61
CA ALA A 498 -9.55 -31.94 11.50
C ALA A 498 -9.65 -33.38 10.98
N SER A 499 -10.71 -33.67 10.22
CA SER A 499 -10.98 -35.01 9.67
C SER A 499 -9.92 -35.49 8.67
N ASP A 500 -9.15 -34.57 8.09
CA ASP A 500 -7.98 -34.83 7.24
C ASP A 500 -6.68 -35.05 8.03
N GLY A 501 -6.73 -34.99 9.37
CA GLY A 501 -5.58 -35.16 10.26
C GLY A 501 -4.85 -33.87 10.62
N THR A 502 -5.26 -32.72 10.08
CA THR A 502 -4.62 -31.42 10.35
C THR A 502 -4.83 -31.02 11.82
N VAL A 503 -3.78 -30.58 12.50
CA VAL A 503 -3.82 -30.25 13.93
C VAL A 503 -3.76 -28.73 14.13
N SER A 504 -4.84 -28.14 14.64
CA SER A 504 -4.86 -26.72 15.01
C SER A 504 -4.03 -26.49 16.26
N THR A 505 -3.03 -25.61 16.12
CA THR A 505 -2.12 -25.23 17.20
C THR A 505 -2.84 -24.34 18.24
N PRO A 506 -2.87 -24.71 19.53
CA PRO A 506 -3.45 -23.88 20.56
C PRO A 506 -2.66 -22.58 20.75
N VAL A 507 -3.32 -21.51 21.20
CA VAL A 507 -2.72 -20.17 21.34
C VAL A 507 -1.45 -20.18 22.20
N ALA A 508 -1.39 -21.04 23.22
CA ALA A 508 -0.22 -21.19 24.09
C ALA A 508 1.07 -21.62 23.35
N GLN A 509 0.93 -22.26 22.19
CA GLN A 509 2.00 -22.86 21.40
C GLN A 509 2.35 -22.05 20.14
N LEU A 510 1.62 -20.95 19.87
CA LEU A 510 1.93 -20.09 18.73
C LEU A 510 3.25 -19.35 18.94
N GLY A 511 4.06 -19.32 17.88
CA GLY A 511 5.27 -18.51 17.80
C GLY A 511 4.94 -17.04 17.59
N ARG A 512 5.96 -16.18 17.68
CA ARG A 512 5.76 -14.73 17.60
C ARG A 512 6.66 -14.04 16.61
N MET A 513 7.92 -14.46 16.51
CA MET A 513 8.91 -13.85 15.65
C MET A 513 8.71 -14.33 14.23
N LEU A 514 8.55 -13.39 13.30
CA LEU A 514 8.44 -13.67 11.88
C LEU A 514 9.85 -13.85 11.31
N TYR A 515 10.66 -12.80 11.33
CA TYR A 515 12.04 -12.86 10.85
C TYR A 515 12.88 -11.68 11.37
N ARG A 516 14.19 -11.78 11.18
CA ARG A 516 15.14 -10.66 11.25
C ARG A 516 15.55 -10.28 9.85
N GLU A 517 15.87 -9.02 9.64
CA GLU A 517 16.34 -8.52 8.34
C GLU A 517 17.57 -7.65 8.54
N TYR A 518 18.56 -7.83 7.66
CA TYR A 518 19.80 -7.07 7.62
C TYR A 518 19.89 -6.40 6.26
N ASP A 519 19.78 -5.07 6.26
CA ASP A 519 19.71 -4.28 5.04
C ASP A 519 21.01 -3.52 4.80
N ILE A 520 21.42 -3.51 3.54
CA ILE A 520 22.41 -2.60 2.98
C ILE A 520 21.73 -1.86 1.83
N LEU A 521 21.69 -0.53 1.90
CA LEU A 521 21.20 0.34 0.85
C LEU A 521 22.27 1.36 0.49
N TYR A 522 22.65 1.42 -0.78
CA TYR A 522 23.54 2.42 -1.32
C TYR A 522 22.81 3.26 -2.37
N VAL A 523 22.88 4.58 -2.26
CA VAL A 523 22.28 5.53 -3.21
C VAL A 523 23.30 6.56 -3.63
N LEU A 524 23.51 6.69 -4.93
CA LEU A 524 24.35 7.71 -5.55
C LEU A 524 23.51 8.51 -6.55
N SER A 525 23.53 9.82 -6.42
CA SER A 525 22.84 10.73 -7.35
C SER A 525 23.85 11.68 -7.98
N PHE A 526 23.77 11.86 -9.30
CA PHE A 526 24.58 12.80 -10.06
C PHE A 526 23.76 13.37 -11.21
N ASP A 527 23.66 14.70 -11.25
CA ASP A 527 22.78 15.43 -12.20
C ASP A 527 21.36 14.85 -12.20
N ASN A 528 20.98 14.28 -13.34
CA ASN A 528 19.66 13.73 -13.65
C ASN A 528 19.57 12.21 -13.41
N VAL A 529 20.62 11.60 -12.86
CA VAL A 529 20.72 10.15 -12.65
C VAL A 529 20.71 9.80 -11.17
N VAL A 530 19.96 8.75 -10.82
CA VAL A 530 20.01 8.06 -9.53
C VAL A 530 20.36 6.60 -9.74
N LEU A 531 21.45 6.18 -9.09
CA LEU A 531 21.83 4.78 -8.94
C LEU A 531 21.50 4.36 -7.51
N ALA A 532 20.75 3.27 -7.34
CA ALA A 532 20.49 2.68 -6.04
C ALA A 532 20.75 1.18 -6.08
N ALA A 533 21.40 0.64 -5.07
CA ALA A 533 21.61 -0.80 -4.91
C ALA A 533 21.23 -1.21 -3.50
N GLY A 534 20.44 -2.27 -3.37
CA GLY A 534 20.00 -2.80 -2.10
C GLY A 534 20.23 -4.30 -1.99
N TYR A 535 20.52 -4.75 -0.78
CA TYR A 535 20.56 -6.17 -0.42
C TYR A 535 20.00 -6.35 0.99
N SER A 536 19.08 -7.29 1.13
CA SER A 536 18.44 -7.69 2.37
C SER A 536 18.66 -9.17 2.59
N PHE A 537 19.26 -9.49 3.73
CA PHE A 537 19.42 -10.85 4.22
C PHE A 537 18.44 -11.08 5.37
N MET A 538 17.62 -12.11 5.27
CA MET A 538 16.57 -12.38 6.25
C MET A 538 16.71 -13.76 6.89
N LEU A 539 16.37 -13.84 8.18
CA LEU A 539 16.39 -15.06 8.97
C LEU A 539 15.04 -15.31 9.64
N GLY A 540 14.37 -16.38 9.22
CA GLY A 540 13.06 -16.81 9.72
C GLY A 540 13.07 -17.15 11.21
N GLY A 541 11.99 -16.77 11.89
CA GLY A 541 11.77 -16.91 13.32
C GLY A 541 10.92 -18.12 13.71
N ASP A 542 10.53 -18.17 14.99
CA ASP A 542 9.79 -19.28 15.56
C ASP A 542 8.36 -19.41 15.00
N ALA A 543 7.70 -18.30 14.65
CA ALA A 543 6.35 -18.35 14.09
C ALA A 543 6.32 -19.05 12.74
N LEU A 544 7.32 -18.84 11.89
CA LEU A 544 7.45 -19.49 10.59
C LEU A 544 7.88 -20.94 10.76
N ARG A 545 8.98 -21.18 11.48
CA ARG A 545 9.53 -22.52 11.70
C ARG A 545 8.52 -23.49 12.28
N ASN A 546 7.76 -23.05 13.29
CA ASN A 546 6.84 -23.96 13.99
C ASN A 546 5.67 -24.40 13.11
N GLU A 547 5.23 -23.53 12.21
CA GLU A 547 4.17 -23.83 11.23
C GLU A 547 4.72 -24.70 10.10
N ILE A 548 5.79 -24.26 9.44
CA ILE A 548 6.33 -24.91 8.24
C ILE A 548 6.85 -26.32 8.54
N ASP A 549 7.52 -26.52 9.67
CA ASP A 549 7.98 -27.85 10.05
C ASP A 549 6.87 -28.74 10.64
N GLY A 550 5.66 -28.22 10.84
CA GLY A 550 4.56 -28.94 11.48
C GLY A 550 4.97 -29.46 12.86
N VAL A 551 5.53 -28.60 13.72
CA VAL A 551 6.09 -29.02 15.03
C VAL A 551 5.06 -29.76 15.90
N TYR A 552 3.77 -29.50 15.67
CA TYR A 552 2.63 -30.06 16.39
C TYR A 552 1.94 -31.23 15.68
N GLU A 553 2.39 -31.57 14.48
CA GLU A 553 1.91 -32.74 13.74
C GLU A 553 2.51 -34.04 14.29
N ASN A 554 1.92 -35.17 13.91
CA ASN A 554 2.44 -36.48 14.27
C ASN A 554 3.91 -36.62 13.79
N PRO A 555 4.88 -36.92 14.68
CA PRO A 555 6.28 -37.06 14.30
C PRO A 555 6.53 -38.09 13.18
N ALA A 556 5.66 -39.10 13.03
CA ALA A 556 5.77 -40.11 11.98
C ALA A 556 5.43 -39.58 10.57
N THR A 557 4.56 -38.57 10.47
CA THR A 557 4.15 -37.94 9.19
C THR A 557 4.89 -36.64 8.93
N ARG A 558 5.53 -36.06 9.95
CA ARG A 558 6.27 -34.80 9.86
C ARG A 558 7.35 -34.84 8.78
N ARG A 559 7.42 -33.76 8.02
CA ARG A 559 8.46 -33.49 7.01
C ARG A 559 8.98 -32.09 7.28
N PRO A 560 10.13 -31.93 7.94
CA PRO A 560 10.76 -30.62 8.13
C PRO A 560 11.10 -30.01 6.77
N ARG A 561 10.66 -28.78 6.55
CA ARG A 561 10.82 -28.04 5.29
C ARG A 561 11.20 -26.59 5.53
N PHE A 562 11.34 -26.17 6.79
CA PHE A 562 11.73 -24.81 7.12
C PHE A 562 13.14 -24.53 6.60
N GLU A 563 13.22 -23.55 5.71
CA GLU A 563 14.47 -23.02 5.20
C GLU A 563 14.62 -21.59 5.73
N PRO A 564 15.52 -21.36 6.72
CA PRO A 564 15.50 -20.14 7.51
C PRO A 564 15.96 -18.89 6.75
N ARG A 565 16.57 -19.02 5.58
CA ARG A 565 17.22 -17.91 4.89
C ARG A 565 16.35 -17.43 3.75
N SER A 566 16.07 -16.13 3.70
CA SER A 566 15.50 -15.45 2.54
C SER A 566 16.43 -14.32 2.12
N ASP A 567 16.46 -14.02 0.82
CA ASP A 567 17.29 -12.96 0.24
C ASP A 567 16.45 -12.09 -0.69
N PHE A 568 16.66 -10.78 -0.61
CA PHE A 568 16.17 -9.80 -1.57
C PHE A 568 17.31 -8.90 -2.02
N ALA A 569 17.40 -8.61 -3.32
CA ALA A 569 18.40 -7.68 -3.85
C ALA A 569 17.84 -6.88 -5.02
N PHE A 570 18.34 -5.66 -5.19
CA PHE A 570 18.04 -4.87 -6.38
C PHE A 570 19.21 -3.98 -6.80
N LEU A 571 19.23 -3.63 -8.09
CA LEU A 571 20.04 -2.56 -8.63
C LEU A 571 19.15 -1.69 -9.52
N SER A 572 18.93 -0.45 -9.14
CA SER A 572 18.07 0.50 -9.84
C SER A 572 18.91 1.59 -10.50
N PHE A 573 18.69 1.78 -11.79
CA PHE A 573 19.12 2.96 -12.54
C PHE A 573 17.89 3.79 -12.85
N GLN A 574 17.90 5.08 -12.51
CA GLN A 574 16.86 6.02 -12.87
C GLN A 574 17.48 7.26 -13.52
N TYR A 575 16.89 7.72 -14.62
CA TYR A 575 17.18 9.00 -15.25
C TYR A 575 15.90 9.84 -15.30
N SER A 576 15.97 11.11 -14.94
CA SER A 576 14.86 12.06 -14.97
C SER A 576 15.29 13.35 -15.66
N PHE A 577 14.45 13.94 -16.50
CA PHE A 577 14.77 15.18 -17.24
C PHE A 577 13.60 16.14 -17.29
#